data_AF-A0A5A5TZ58-F1
#
_entry.id   AF-A0A5A5TZ58-F1
#
_cell.length_a   1.000
_cell.length_b   1.000
_cell.length_c   1.000
_cell.angle_alpha   90.00
_cell.angle_beta   90.00
_cell.angle_gamma   90.00
#
_symmetry.space_group_name_H-M   'P 1'
#
loop_
_entity.id
_entity.type
_entity.pdbx_description
1 polymer ?
#
loop_
_entity_poly.entity_id
_entity_poly.type
_entity_poly.pdbx_seq_one_letter_code
_entity_poly.pdbx_strand_id
1 'polypeptide(L)'
;MSNSVLKGMNPRVQGNIPAKEQFSLNDNREKKVTPETQSAVKKTITEVKDTKSTKEKFVNQKSQIKISESIKTELDALKAINKTKFDYEIIELLIDSYVQNSLTSTQKRKFKALTSDDF
;
A
#
# COMPACT_ATOMS: atom_id res chain seq x y z
N MET A 1 56.11 -13.62 9.00
CA MET A 1 55.58 -12.40 8.35
C MET A 1 55.94 -12.45 6.87
N SER A 2 55.06 -12.97 6.02
CA SER A 2 55.24 -12.97 4.56
C SER A 2 54.03 -12.27 3.92
N ASN A 3 54.28 -11.08 3.36
CA ASN A 3 53.30 -10.28 2.64
C ASN A 3 53.06 -10.92 1.26
N SER A 4 51.82 -11.35 0.98
CA SER A 4 51.44 -11.94 -0.32
C SER A 4 50.59 -10.96 -1.15
N VAL A 5 50.97 -10.80 -2.41
CA VAL A 5 50.37 -9.90 -3.41
C VAL A 5 49.15 -10.56 -4.09
N LEU A 6 48.31 -11.31 -3.36
CA LEU A 6 46.96 -11.68 -3.83
C LEU A 6 45.97 -10.50 -3.83
N LYS A 7 46.52 -9.28 -3.71
CA LYS A 7 46.23 -8.18 -4.61
C LYS A 7 46.66 -8.57 -6.05
N GLY A 8 45.93 -9.55 -6.60
CA GLY A 8 46.33 -10.43 -7.70
C GLY A 8 45.28 -11.54 -7.81
N MET A 9 44.03 -11.11 -7.99
CA MET A 9 42.80 -11.92 -7.95
C MET A 9 42.91 -13.23 -8.73
N ASN A 10 42.26 -14.28 -8.22
CA ASN A 10 42.17 -15.58 -8.89
C ASN A 10 41.51 -15.45 -10.27
N PRO A 11 42.00 -16.16 -11.32
CA PRO A 11 41.37 -16.16 -12.62
C PRO A 11 39.95 -16.74 -12.52
N ARG A 12 38.99 -16.09 -13.19
CA ARG A 12 37.61 -16.58 -13.21
C ARG A 12 37.55 -17.86 -14.03
N VAL A 13 37.15 -18.94 -13.39
CA VAL A 13 36.85 -20.22 -14.05
C VAL A 13 35.48 -20.11 -14.70
N GLN A 14 35.36 -20.40 -16.00
CA GLN A 14 34.06 -20.48 -16.66
C GLN A 14 33.27 -21.63 -16.03
N GLY A 15 32.15 -21.30 -15.39
CA GLY A 15 31.30 -22.30 -14.75
C GLY A 15 30.68 -23.21 -15.80
N ASN A 16 31.03 -24.49 -15.77
CA ASN A 16 30.32 -25.51 -16.53
C ASN A 16 29.09 -25.96 -15.71
N ILE A 17 28.08 -25.09 -15.64
CA ILE A 17 26.85 -25.37 -14.91
C ILE A 17 25.92 -26.15 -15.86
N PRO A 18 25.66 -27.44 -15.62
CA PRO A 18 24.64 -28.16 -16.39
C PRO A 18 23.26 -27.62 -16.05
N ALA A 19 22.38 -27.53 -17.05
CA ALA A 19 20.98 -27.19 -16.83
C ALA A 19 20.37 -28.17 -15.80
N LYS A 20 19.67 -27.63 -14.81
CA LYS A 20 19.10 -28.43 -13.71
C LYS A 20 18.00 -29.39 -14.18
N GLU A 21 17.34 -29.08 -15.27
CA GLU A 21 16.29 -29.90 -15.83
C GLU A 21 16.41 -29.92 -17.35
N GLN A 22 16.29 -31.10 -17.94
CA GLN A 22 16.19 -31.25 -19.38
C GLN A 22 14.72 -31.25 -19.77
N PHE A 23 14.43 -30.49 -20.82
CA PHE A 23 13.07 -30.33 -21.32
C PHE A 23 12.53 -31.65 -21.87
N SER A 24 11.34 -32.05 -21.40
CA SER A 24 10.61 -33.22 -21.89
C SER A 24 9.20 -32.82 -22.26
N LEU A 25 8.74 -33.24 -23.43
CA LEU A 25 7.42 -32.88 -23.99
C LEU A 25 6.23 -33.56 -23.29
N ASN A 26 6.47 -34.51 -22.38
CA ASN A 26 5.41 -35.26 -21.67
C ASN A 26 5.39 -35.04 -20.15
N ASP A 27 5.90 -33.89 -19.68
CA ASP A 27 5.95 -33.60 -18.25
C ASP A 27 4.58 -33.12 -17.71
N ASN A 28 3.81 -34.04 -17.12
CA ASN A 28 2.49 -33.80 -16.50
C ASN A 28 2.58 -33.35 -15.03
N ARG A 29 3.63 -32.61 -14.64
CA ARG A 29 3.77 -32.06 -13.29
C ARG A 29 2.98 -30.75 -13.17
N GLU A 30 1.73 -30.84 -12.74
CA GLU A 30 0.95 -29.72 -12.22
C GLU A 30 1.72 -29.02 -11.08
N LYS A 31 2.21 -27.80 -11.30
CA LYS A 31 2.83 -26.97 -10.25
C LYS A 31 1.83 -25.94 -9.72
N LYS A 32 1.25 -26.25 -8.56
CA LYS A 32 0.68 -25.27 -7.62
C LYS A 32 1.78 -24.75 -6.69
N VAL A 33 2.38 -23.58 -6.96
CA VAL A 33 3.10 -22.76 -5.97
C VAL A 33 3.10 -21.27 -6.38
N THR A 34 2.40 -20.45 -5.60
CA THR A 34 2.53 -18.98 -5.41
C THR A 34 3.72 -18.68 -4.47
N PRO A 35 4.15 -17.42 -4.20
CA PRO A 35 4.67 -16.32 -5.03
C PRO A 35 6.19 -16.07 -4.83
N GLU A 36 6.84 -15.40 -5.78
CA GLU A 36 8.21 -14.88 -5.62
C GLU A 36 8.25 -13.49 -4.97
N THR A 37 9.11 -13.34 -3.96
CA THR A 37 9.67 -12.08 -3.43
C THR A 37 11.11 -12.43 -3.05
N GLN A 38 12.18 -11.67 -3.29
CA GLN A 38 12.49 -10.34 -3.83
C GLN A 38 13.87 -10.48 -4.49
N SER A 39 14.23 -9.63 -5.47
CA SER A 39 15.51 -8.88 -5.41
C SER A 39 15.75 -7.98 -6.63
N ALA A 40 15.99 -6.70 -6.31
CA ALA A 40 16.99 -5.80 -6.89
C ALA A 40 16.94 -5.44 -8.40
N VAL A 41 16.16 -4.38 -8.67
CA VAL A 41 16.54 -3.14 -9.39
C VAL A 41 17.74 -3.20 -10.36
N LYS A 42 17.46 -3.10 -11.66
CA LYS A 42 18.30 -2.37 -12.63
C LYS A 42 17.42 -1.42 -13.46
N LYS A 43 17.79 -0.15 -13.47
CA LYS A 43 17.16 0.93 -14.23
C LYS A 43 17.38 0.70 -15.72
N THR A 44 16.30 0.48 -16.46
CA THR A 44 16.25 0.67 -17.91
C THR A 44 15.10 1.62 -18.16
N ILE A 45 15.41 2.86 -18.51
CA ILE A 45 14.44 3.87 -18.93
C ILE A 45 13.93 3.39 -20.30
N THR A 46 12.86 2.62 -20.27
CA THR A 46 12.01 2.39 -21.44
C THR A 46 10.80 3.27 -21.21
N GLU A 47 10.52 4.18 -22.15
CA GLU A 47 9.30 4.99 -22.16
C GLU A 47 8.09 4.05 -22.20
N VAL A 48 7.60 3.69 -21.02
CA VAL A 48 6.33 3.01 -20.86
C VAL A 48 5.27 4.07 -21.11
N LYS A 49 4.69 4.05 -22.30
CA LYS A 49 3.39 4.68 -22.54
C LYS A 49 2.48 4.30 -21.39
N ASP A 50 2.07 5.30 -20.60
CA ASP A 50 1.14 5.18 -19.49
C ASP A 50 -0.17 4.55 -20.00
N THR A 51 -0.21 3.23 -20.05
CA THR A 51 -1.48 2.51 -20.02
C THR A 51 -1.98 2.71 -18.59
N LYS A 52 -2.80 3.76 -18.42
CA LYS A 52 -3.60 3.98 -17.21
C LYS A 52 -4.38 2.69 -16.98
N SER A 53 -3.83 1.82 -16.13
CA SER A 53 -4.53 0.68 -15.58
C SER A 53 -5.79 1.26 -14.95
N THR A 54 -6.94 0.96 -15.55
CA THR A 54 -8.26 1.24 -15.01
C THR A 54 -8.44 0.34 -13.79
N LYS A 55 -7.70 0.62 -12.71
CA LYS A 55 -7.88 -0.04 -11.43
C LYS A 55 -9.29 0.31 -10.99
N GLU A 56 -10.13 -0.71 -10.83
CA GLU A 56 -11.43 -0.56 -10.19
C GLU A 56 -11.22 0.22 -8.89
N LYS A 57 -11.89 1.36 -8.79
CA LYS A 57 -11.77 2.22 -7.61
C LYS A 57 -12.33 1.41 -6.45
N PHE A 58 -11.49 1.17 -5.45
CA PHE A 58 -11.94 0.58 -4.19
C PHE A 58 -13.13 1.40 -3.66
N VAL A 59 -14.31 0.77 -3.60
CA VAL A 59 -15.59 1.44 -3.31
C VAL A 59 -15.57 2.13 -1.94
N ASN A 60 -14.72 1.66 -1.02
CA ASN A 60 -14.54 2.21 0.31
C ASN A 60 -13.68 3.51 0.36
N GLN A 61 -13.20 4.02 -0.78
CA GLN A 61 -12.45 5.29 -0.85
C GLN A 61 -13.08 6.23 -1.86
N LYS A 62 -14.08 7.00 -1.41
CA LYS A 62 -14.75 8.01 -2.27
C LYS A 62 -13.97 9.32 -2.37
N SER A 63 -13.20 9.70 -1.35
CA SER A 63 -12.46 10.96 -1.29
C SER A 63 -11.24 10.90 -0.37
N GLN A 64 -10.16 11.58 -0.74
CA GLN A 64 -8.97 11.75 0.11
C GLN A 64 -9.03 13.10 0.83
N ILE A 65 -8.87 13.10 2.15
CA ILE A 65 -8.78 14.32 2.96
C ILE A 65 -7.31 14.54 3.32
N LYS A 66 -6.78 15.75 3.06
CA LYS A 66 -5.44 16.14 3.50
C LYS A 66 -5.54 16.75 4.90
N ILE A 67 -4.69 16.28 5.82
CA ILE A 67 -4.64 16.72 7.22
C ILE A 67 -3.19 17.02 7.63
N SER A 68 -3.01 17.79 8.70
CA SER A 68 -1.69 17.98 9.31
C SER A 68 -1.22 16.70 10.00
N GLU A 69 0.09 16.62 10.24
CA GLU A 69 0.70 15.48 10.94
C GLU A 69 0.17 15.35 12.38
N SER A 70 -0.03 16.47 13.08
CA SER A 70 -0.61 16.48 14.43
C SER A 70 -1.99 15.81 14.47
N ILE A 71 -2.90 16.21 13.57
CA ILE A 71 -4.25 15.64 13.50
C ILE A 71 -4.19 14.15 13.19
N LYS A 72 -3.27 13.71 12.32
CA LYS A 72 -3.09 12.30 12.02
C LYS A 72 -2.69 11.50 13.26
N THR A 73 -1.75 12.02 14.07
CA THR A 73 -1.32 11.32 15.28
C THR A 73 -2.44 11.19 16.32
N GLU A 74 -3.26 12.22 16.50
CA GLU A 74 -4.44 12.18 17.37
C GLU A 74 -5.49 11.19 16.85
N LEU A 75 -5.73 11.19 15.54
CA LEU A 75 -6.68 10.28 14.91
C LEU A 75 -6.25 8.81 15.04
N ASP A 76 -4.96 8.52 14.86
CA ASP A 76 -4.41 7.17 15.04
C ASP A 76 -4.51 6.71 16.51
N ALA A 77 -4.31 7.60 17.48
CA ALA A 77 -4.52 7.30 18.90
C ALA A 77 -6.00 6.98 19.19
N LEU A 78 -6.93 7.77 18.64
CA LEU A 78 -8.36 7.54 18.79
C LEU A 78 -8.80 6.22 18.16
N LYS A 79 -8.23 5.84 17.01
CA LYS A 79 -8.48 4.54 16.38
C LYS A 79 -7.99 3.38 17.25
N ALA A 80 -6.80 3.50 17.83
CA ALA A 80 -6.24 2.48 18.71
C ALA A 80 -7.13 2.25 19.95
N ILE A 81 -7.66 3.32 20.54
CA ILE A 81 -8.54 3.25 21.72
C ILE A 81 -9.89 2.62 21.36
N ASN A 82 -10.53 3.08 20.28
CA ASN A 82 -11.84 2.59 19.86
C ASN A 82 -11.79 1.26 19.09
N LYS A 83 -10.58 0.72 18.84
CA LYS A 83 -10.33 -0.50 18.08
C LYS A 83 -10.95 -0.48 16.69
N THR A 84 -11.02 0.69 16.06
CA THR A 84 -11.52 0.86 14.70
C THR A 84 -10.40 0.67 13.69
N LYS A 85 -10.76 0.16 12.52
CA LYS A 85 -9.78 -0.10 11.46
C LYS A 85 -9.61 1.12 10.57
N PHE A 86 -10.68 1.89 10.40
CA PHE A 86 -10.74 2.92 9.37
C PHE A 86 -10.91 4.32 9.97
N ASP A 87 -10.24 5.29 9.33
CA ASP A 87 -10.26 6.69 9.76
C ASP A 87 -11.66 7.30 9.70
N TYR A 88 -12.46 6.92 8.68
CA TYR A 88 -13.80 7.45 8.49
C TYR A 88 -14.76 7.08 9.64
N GLU A 89 -14.55 5.94 10.30
CA GLU A 89 -15.38 5.50 11.43
C GLU A 89 -15.20 6.45 12.62
N ILE A 90 -13.97 6.89 12.87
CA ILE A 90 -13.67 7.88 13.91
C ILE A 90 -14.18 9.26 13.49
N ILE A 91 -14.02 9.65 12.23
CA ILE A 91 -14.53 10.93 11.74
C ILE A 91 -16.06 11.01 11.89
N GLU A 92 -16.78 9.94 11.54
CA GLU A 92 -18.23 9.84 11.72
C GLU A 92 -18.64 10.00 13.18
N LEU A 93 -17.97 9.26 14.08
CA LEU A 93 -18.21 9.37 15.53
C LEU A 93 -17.95 10.79 16.06
N LEU A 94 -16.88 11.45 15.59
CA LEU A 94 -16.54 12.82 15.99
C LEU A 94 -17.58 13.82 15.50
N ILE A 95 -18.07 13.67 14.26
CA ILE A 95 -19.15 14.50 13.70
C ILE A 95 -20.42 14.33 14.54
N ASP A 96 -20.83 13.09 14.82
CA ASP A 96 -22.04 12.81 15.59
C ASP A 96 -21.96 13.39 17.00
N SER A 97 -20.82 13.18 17.68
CA SER A 97 -20.58 13.73 19.01
C SER A 97 -20.64 15.26 19.02
N TYR A 98 -19.99 15.91 18.05
CA TYR A 98 -20.01 17.38 17.92
C TYR A 98 -21.42 17.90 17.64
N VAL A 99 -22.15 17.25 16.73
CA VAL A 99 -23.53 17.62 16.40
C VAL A 99 -24.41 17.50 17.64
N GLN A 100 -24.32 16.41 18.40
CA GLN A 100 -25.17 16.17 19.55
C GLN A 100 -24.84 17.09 20.74
N ASN A 101 -23.55 17.23 21.06
CA ASN A 101 -23.08 17.83 22.31
C ASN A 101 -22.74 19.32 22.20
N SER A 102 -22.29 19.79 21.03
CA SER A 102 -21.74 21.15 20.89
C SER A 102 -22.64 22.11 20.10
N LEU A 103 -23.50 21.60 19.21
CA LEU A 103 -24.37 22.47 18.40
C LEU A 103 -25.62 22.91 19.17
N THR A 104 -25.95 24.20 19.03
CA THR A 104 -27.25 24.75 19.44
C THR A 104 -28.38 24.21 18.55
N SER A 105 -29.64 24.27 19.02
CA SER A 105 -30.80 23.81 18.25
C SER A 105 -30.90 24.44 16.85
N THR A 106 -30.63 25.74 16.73
CA THR A 106 -30.60 26.44 15.44
C THR A 106 -29.50 25.92 14.51
N GLN A 107 -28.30 25.67 15.04
CA GLN A 107 -27.19 25.13 14.26
C GLN A 107 -27.45 23.67 13.85
N LYS A 108 -28.05 22.85 14.71
CA LYS A 108 -28.48 21.48 14.38
C LYS A 108 -29.47 21.48 13.20
N ARG A 109 -30.46 22.37 13.23
CA ARG A 109 -31.43 22.53 12.14
C ARG A 109 -30.74 22.94 10.83
N LYS A 110 -29.79 23.88 10.90
CA LYS A 110 -29.00 24.31 9.73
C LYS A 110 -28.13 23.18 9.19
N PHE A 111 -27.44 22.45 10.06
CA PHE A 111 -26.63 21.28 9.68
C PHE A 111 -27.50 20.26 8.94
N LYS A 112 -28.65 19.88 9.50
CA LYS A 112 -29.59 18.95 8.86
C LYS A 112 -30.08 19.45 7.49
N ALA A 113 -30.37 20.74 7.36
CA ALA A 113 -30.80 21.32 6.08
C ALA A 113 -29.70 21.31 5.01
N LEU A 114 -28.42 21.35 5.39
CA LEU A 114 -27.28 21.29 4.46
C LEU A 114 -26.88 19.85 4.10
N THR A 115 -27.29 18.87 4.88
CA THR A 115 -26.95 17.45 4.69
C THR A 115 -28.12 16.58 4.23
N SER A 116 -29.35 17.10 4.25
CA SER A 116 -30.51 16.43 3.64
C SER A 116 -30.51 16.78 2.15
N ASP A 117 -30.42 15.77 1.28
CA ASP A 117 -30.35 15.87 -0.18
C ASP A 117 -31.66 16.39 -0.85
N ASP A 118 -32.35 17.37 -0.26
CA ASP A 118 -33.54 18.01 -0.86
C ASP A 118 -33.15 19.08 -1.92
N PHE A 119 -32.16 18.78 -2.78
CA PHE A 119 -31.84 19.45 -4.04
C PHE A 119 -31.27 18.49 -5.08
#